data_AF-A0A924FY90-F1
#
_entry.id   AF-A0A924FY90-F1
#
_cell.length_a   1.000
_cell.length_b   1.000
_cell.length_c   1.000
_cell.angle_alpha   90.00
_cell.angle_beta   90.00
_cell.angle_gamma   90.00
#
_symmetry.space_group_name_H-M   'P 1'
#
loop_
_entity.id
_entity.type
_entity.pdbx_description
1 polymer ?
#
loop_
_entity_poly.entity_id
_entity_poly.type
_entity_poly.pdbx_seq_one_letter_code
_entity_poly.pdbx_strand_id
1 'polypeptide(L)' 'PQRLLAAGFAEFQPLDTATTEEAYRRNRRIELKLTER' A
#
# COMPACT_ATOMS: atom_id res chain seq x y z
N PRO A 1 -21.64 -6.70 -0.57
CA PRO A 1 -20.79 -5.73 0.17
C PRO A 1 -19.82 -6.35 1.19
N GLN A 2 -20.11 -7.51 1.80
CA GLN A 2 -19.27 -8.11 2.87
C GLN A 2 -17.91 -8.70 2.43
N ARG A 3 -17.49 -8.57 1.16
CA ARG A 3 -16.24 -9.14 0.63
C ARG A 3 -15.22 -8.09 0.17
N LEU A 4 -15.41 -6.85 0.60
CA LEU A 4 -14.50 -5.75 0.31
C LEU A 4 -14.05 -5.14 1.65
N LEU A 5 -12.75 -5.02 1.82
CA LEU A 5 -12.14 -4.34 2.96
C LEU A 5 -11.23 -3.24 2.44
N ALA A 6 -11.44 -2.01 2.93
CA ALA A 6 -10.57 -0.88 2.68
C ALA A 6 -9.75 -0.60 3.94
N ALA A 7 -8.42 -0.63 3.81
CA ALA A 7 -7.49 -0.34 4.90
C ALA A 7 -6.43 0.66 4.43
N GLY A 8 -5.97 1.51 5.34
CA GLY A 8 -4.87 2.44 5.12
C GLY A 8 -3.66 2.05 5.98
N PHE A 9 -2.49 1.96 5.35
CA PHE A 9 -1.24 1.54 6.02
C PHE A 9 -0.15 2.62 6.03
N ALA A 10 -0.43 3.80 5.45
CA ALA A 10 0.42 4.99 5.47
C ALA A 10 1.93 4.67 5.34
N GLU A 11 2.76 5.14 6.27
CA GLU A 11 4.21 4.92 6.31
C GLU A 11 4.65 3.56 6.87
N PHE A 12 3.73 2.73 7.35
CA PHE A 12 4.06 1.50 8.09
C PHE A 12 4.42 0.30 7.19
N GLN A 13 4.24 0.43 5.87
CA GLN A 13 4.60 -0.60 4.87
C GLN A 13 5.25 0.03 3.61
N PRO A 14 6.47 0.58 3.74
CA PRO A 14 7.18 1.16 2.61
C PRO A 14 7.65 0.08 1.63
N LEU A 15 7.55 0.33 0.32
CA LEU A 15 8.23 -0.48 -0.69
C LEU A 15 9.72 -0.13 -0.74
N ASP A 16 10.04 1.13 -0.51
CA ASP A 16 11.39 1.69 -0.50
C ASP A 16 11.58 2.51 0.77
N THR A 17 12.57 2.16 1.59
CA THR A 17 12.86 2.83 2.87
C THR A 17 13.79 4.03 2.71
N ALA A 18 14.28 4.30 1.50
CA ALA A 18 15.12 5.45 1.26
C ALA A 18 14.37 6.77 1.47
N THR A 19 15.10 7.81 1.86
CA THR A 19 14.58 9.17 2.07
C THR A 19 14.82 10.04 0.84
N THR A 20 14.43 9.54 -0.33
CA THR A 20 14.57 10.24 -1.62
C THR A 20 13.19 10.53 -2.21
N GLU A 21 13.12 11.54 -3.08
CA GLU A 21 11.88 11.86 -3.80
C GLU A 21 11.39 10.68 -4.65
N GLU A 22 12.30 9.88 -5.18
CA GLU A 22 12.00 8.65 -5.89
C GLU A 22 11.30 7.64 -4.99
N ALA A 23 11.84 7.39 -3.80
CA ALA A 23 11.25 6.46 -2.83
C ALA A 23 9.86 6.95 -2.37
N TYR A 24 9.71 8.24 -2.08
CA TYR A 24 8.41 8.82 -1.74
C TYR A 24 7.40 8.68 -2.87
N ARG A 25 7.82 8.87 -4.13
CA ARG A 25 6.95 8.68 -5.30
C ARG A 25 6.50 7.24 -5.44
N ARG A 26 7.39 6.27 -5.20
CA ARG A 26 7.09 4.83 -5.26
C ARG A 26 6.16 4.37 -4.13
N ASN A 27 6.29 4.95 -2.94
CA ASN A 27 5.51 4.54 -1.78
C ASN A 27 4.04 5.00 -1.81
N ARG A 28 3.69 6.05 -2.57
CA ARG A 28 2.30 6.52 -2.76
C ARG A 28 1.53 5.59 -3.70
N ARG A 29 0.81 4.62 -3.15
CA ARG A 29 0.13 3.57 -3.94
C ARG A 29 -1.18 3.07 -3.33
N ILE A 30 -1.96 2.38 -4.16
CA ILE A 30 -3.16 1.63 -3.79
C ILE A 30 -2.92 0.17 -4.17
N GLU A 31 -3.12 -0.75 -3.23
CA GLU A 31 -2.96 -2.19 -3.46
C GLU A 31 -4.30 -2.91 -3.48
N LEU A 32 -4.42 -3.91 -4.37
CA LEU A 32 -5.58 -4.78 -4.47
C LEU A 32 -5.12 -6.22 -4.21
N LYS A 33 -5.61 -6.82 -3.13
CA LYS A 33 -5.36 -8.23 -2.82
C LYS A 33 -6.65 -9.02 -2.99
N LEU A 34 -6.64 -9.97 -3.92
CA LEU A 34 -7.74 -10.92 -4.11
C LEU A 34 -7.43 -12.17 -3.31
N THR A 35 -8.40 -12.62 -2.52
CA THR A 35 -8.31 -13.86 -1.73
C THR A 35 -9.45 -14.78 -2.14
N GLU A 36 -9.14 -16.06 -2.34
CA GLU A 36 -10.13 -17.10 -2.57
C GLU A 36 -10.69 -17.62 -1.24
N ARG A 37 -11.77 -18.41 -1.29
CA ARG A 37 -12.37 -19.05 -0.12
C ARG A 37 -11.83 -20.45 0.08
#